data_AF-A0A1E7LAS4-F1
#
_entry.id   AF-A0A1E7LAS4-F1
#
_cell.length_a   1.000
_cell.length_b   1.000
_cell.length_c   1.000
_cell.angle_alpha   90.00
_cell.angle_beta   90.00
_cell.angle_gamma   90.00
#
_symmetry.space_group_name_H-M   'P 1'
#
loop_
_entity.id
_entity.type
_entity.pdbx_description
1 polymer ?
#
loop_
_entity_poly.entity_id
_entity_poly.type
_entity_poly.pdbx_seq_one_letter_code
_entity_poly.pdbx_strand_id
1 'polypeptide(L)'
;MHTETDYSLTLSAQLCETFGRARNWPASATVVAPYLRIIHSSLTADDAEALFEGARRAYRREKTLDVPGRSHRPRFPELLALDESWQEGEHSLQRQSALQALVAAYRLAEGDFEQYLDCAVRACQEITEAA
;
A
#
# COMPACT_ATOMS: atom_id res chain seq x y z
N MET A 1 13.70 0.51 -29.52
CA MET A 1 12.90 1.28 -28.56
C MET A 1 11.87 0.32 -27.96
N HIS A 2 12.28 -0.51 -26.99
CA HIS A 2 11.50 -1.65 -26.46
C HIS A 2 11.60 -1.81 -24.93
N THR A 3 12.07 -0.79 -24.21
CA THR A 3 12.47 -0.94 -22.80
C THR A 3 11.31 -0.86 -21.81
N GLU A 4 10.29 -0.04 -22.05
CA GLU A 4 9.21 0.20 -21.07
C GLU A 4 8.35 -1.04 -20.78
N THR A 5 8.07 -1.84 -21.81
CA THR A 5 7.20 -3.02 -21.71
C THR A 5 7.90 -4.16 -20.96
N ASP A 6 9.20 -4.36 -21.18
CA ASP A 6 9.99 -5.39 -20.49
C ASP A 6 10.18 -5.10 -19.00
N TYR A 7 10.36 -3.82 -18.62
CA TYR A 7 10.46 -3.44 -17.20
C TYR A 7 9.14 -3.60 -16.46
N SER A 8 8.02 -3.20 -17.06
CA SER A 8 6.68 -3.35 -16.46
C SER A 8 6.30 -4.82 -16.24
N LEU A 9 6.64 -5.71 -17.20
CA LEU A 9 6.46 -7.15 -17.08
C LEU A 9 7.35 -7.77 -15.98
N THR A 10 8.63 -7.37 -15.92
CA THR A 10 9.58 -7.87 -14.90
C THR A 10 9.15 -7.46 -13.50
N LEU A 11 8.68 -6.22 -13.34
CA LEU A 11 8.18 -5.73 -12.06
C LEU A 11 6.88 -6.43 -11.67
N SER A 12 5.95 -6.60 -12.61
CA SER A 12 4.71 -7.34 -12.35
C SER A 12 5.01 -8.77 -11.94
N ALA A 13 6.01 -9.41 -12.53
CA ALA A 13 6.49 -10.74 -12.12
C ALA A 13 7.10 -10.72 -10.71
N GLN A 14 7.97 -9.76 -10.38
CA GLN A 14 8.58 -9.64 -9.05
C GLN A 14 7.57 -9.31 -7.95
N LEU A 15 6.61 -8.43 -8.23
CA LEU A 15 5.50 -8.16 -7.33
C LEU A 15 4.58 -9.38 -7.20
N CYS A 16 4.35 -10.12 -8.29
CA CYS A 16 3.59 -11.37 -8.22
C CYS A 16 4.29 -12.46 -7.40
N GLU A 17 5.62 -12.55 -7.51
CA GLU A 17 6.44 -13.48 -6.71
C GLU A 17 6.45 -13.07 -5.23
N THR A 18 6.38 -11.77 -4.93
CA THR A 18 6.48 -11.26 -3.56
C THR A 18 5.12 -11.24 -2.86
N PHE A 19 4.04 -10.88 -3.56
CA PHE A 19 2.72 -10.65 -2.98
C PHE A 19 1.64 -11.64 -3.43
N GLY A 20 1.91 -12.55 -4.36
CA GLY A 20 0.89 -13.41 -4.97
C GLY A 20 0.36 -12.87 -6.30
N ARG A 21 -0.56 -13.58 -6.97
CA ARG A 21 -1.02 -13.28 -8.33
C ARG A 21 -2.07 -12.16 -8.37
N ALA A 22 -1.75 -11.01 -7.79
CA ALA A 22 -2.56 -9.81 -7.98
C ALA A 22 -2.53 -9.39 -9.47
N ARG A 23 -3.61 -9.71 -10.19
CA ARG A 23 -3.83 -9.28 -11.57
C ARG A 23 -4.15 -7.78 -11.54
N ASN A 24 -3.56 -7.02 -12.47
CA ASN A 24 -3.88 -5.60 -12.77
C ASN A 24 -3.20 -4.53 -11.90
N TRP A 25 -1.94 -4.73 -11.52
CA TRP A 25 -1.12 -3.62 -11.01
C TRP A 25 -1.05 -2.47 -12.03
N PRO A 26 -1.20 -1.20 -11.60
CA PRO A 26 -0.99 -0.03 -12.47
C PRO A 26 0.43 -0.01 -13.05
N ALA A 27 0.63 0.58 -14.23
CA ALA A 27 1.97 0.70 -14.83
C ALA A 27 2.94 1.51 -13.96
N SER A 28 2.40 2.50 -13.23
CA SER A 28 3.06 3.33 -12.24
C SER A 28 3.52 2.54 -10.99
N ALA A 29 3.12 1.26 -10.84
CA ALA A 29 3.51 0.37 -9.74
C ALA A 29 5.05 0.26 -9.61
N THR A 30 5.77 0.47 -10.70
CA THR A 30 7.25 0.44 -10.77
C THR A 30 7.89 1.38 -9.77
N VAL A 31 7.26 2.52 -9.49
CA VAL A 31 7.80 3.54 -8.59
C VAL A 31 7.52 3.19 -7.12
N VAL A 32 6.43 2.47 -6.84
CA VAL A 32 6.01 2.12 -5.47
C VAL A 32 6.46 0.72 -5.04
N ALA A 33 6.84 -0.15 -5.98
CA ALA A 33 7.20 -1.54 -5.73
C ALA A 33 8.31 -1.76 -4.69
N PRO A 34 9.40 -0.96 -4.64
CA PRO A 34 10.40 -1.11 -3.59
C PRO A 34 9.82 -0.90 -2.19
N TYR A 35 8.86 0.01 -2.05
CA TYR A 35 8.20 0.30 -0.78
C TYR A 35 7.22 -0.79 -0.38
N LEU A 36 6.47 -1.33 -1.33
CA LEU A 36 5.63 -2.50 -1.09
C LEU A 36 6.49 -3.68 -0.61
N ARG A 37 7.63 -3.94 -1.24
CA ARG A 37 8.55 -5.00 -0.80
C ARG A 37 9.05 -4.82 0.64
N ILE A 38 9.27 -3.59 1.10
CA ILE A 38 9.62 -3.32 2.51
C ILE A 38 8.49 -3.78 3.43
N ILE A 39 7.23 -3.46 3.10
CA ILE A 39 6.05 -3.86 3.87
C ILE A 39 5.96 -5.38 3.97
N HIS A 40 6.08 -6.09 2.83
CA HIS A 40 6.07 -7.55 2.79
C HIS A 40 7.19 -8.18 3.63
N SER A 41 8.40 -7.60 3.60
CA SER A 41 9.52 -8.11 4.41
C SER A 41 9.40 -7.80 5.90
N SER A 42 8.53 -6.86 6.27
CA SER A 42 8.39 -6.37 7.65
C SER A 42 7.21 -6.99 8.38
N LEU A 43 6.18 -7.41 7.65
CA LEU A 43 4.90 -7.84 8.21
C LEU A 43 4.53 -9.25 7.72
N THR A 44 3.70 -9.94 8.50
CA THR A 44 2.98 -11.14 8.01
C THR A 44 1.94 -10.71 6.96
N ALA A 45 1.40 -11.67 6.21
CA ALA A 45 0.33 -11.40 5.24
C ALA A 45 -0.89 -10.74 5.91
N ASP A 46 -1.31 -11.24 7.07
CA ASP A 46 -2.45 -10.69 7.83
C ASP A 46 -2.18 -9.26 8.35
N ASP A 47 -1.00 -9.00 8.92
CA ASP A 47 -0.63 -7.66 9.40
C ASP A 47 -0.50 -6.67 8.23
N ALA A 48 0.00 -7.13 7.08
CA ALA A 48 0.09 -6.32 5.87
C ALA A 48 -1.30 -6.02 5.30
N GLU A 49 -2.22 -7.00 5.26
CA GLU A 49 -3.62 -6.79 4.85
C GLU A 49 -4.28 -5.73 5.72
N ALA A 50 -4.20 -5.86 7.05
CA ALA A 50 -4.77 -4.90 7.99
C ALA A 50 -4.23 -3.48 7.77
N LEU A 51 -2.92 -3.35 7.51
CA LEU A 51 -2.30 -2.06 7.19
C LEU A 51 -2.84 -1.48 5.87
N PHE A 52 -2.92 -2.28 4.80
CA PHE A 52 -3.44 -1.82 3.51
C PHE A 52 -4.93 -1.45 3.57
N GLU A 53 -5.73 -2.18 4.34
CA GLU A 53 -7.12 -1.84 4.60
C GLU A 53 -7.26 -0.52 5.37
N GLY A 54 -6.45 -0.31 6.40
CA GLY A 54 -6.38 0.95 7.14
C GLY A 54 -5.98 2.12 6.25
N ALA A 55 -4.99 1.92 5.38
CA ALA A 55 -4.61 2.90 4.37
C ALA A 55 -5.74 3.20 3.39
N ARG A 56 -6.50 2.18 2.96
CA ARG A 56 -7.64 2.38 2.06
C ARG A 56 -8.71 3.26 2.71
N ARG A 57 -9.02 3.02 3.99
CA ARG A 57 -9.94 3.87 4.76
C ARG A 57 -9.41 5.28 4.93
N ALA A 58 -8.14 5.44 5.31
CA ALA A 58 -7.50 6.74 5.50
C ALA A 58 -7.50 7.57 4.20
N TYR A 59 -7.15 6.95 3.07
CA TYR A 59 -7.14 7.60 1.75
C TYR A 59 -8.54 8.07 1.32
N ARG A 60 -9.55 7.20 1.47
CA ARG A 60 -10.95 7.58 1.20
C ARG A 60 -11.43 8.72 2.10
N ARG A 61 -11.03 8.72 3.38
CA ARG A 61 -11.34 9.79 4.33
C ARG A 61 -10.71 11.12 3.89
N GLU A 62 -9.45 11.10 3.46
CA GLU A 62 -8.77 12.28 2.92
C GLU A 62 -9.53 12.85 1.72
N LYS A 63 -9.92 12.01 0.75
CA LYS A 63 -10.70 12.43 -0.43
C LYS A 63 -12.07 13.01 -0.06
N THR A 64 -12.71 12.46 0.96
CA THR A 64 -14.03 12.93 1.44
C THR A 64 -13.93 14.25 2.21
N LEU A 65 -12.80 14.49 2.90
CA LEU A 65 -12.55 15.71 3.67
C LEU A 65 -12.11 16.90 2.80
N ASP A 66 -11.93 16.71 1.49
CA ASP A 66 -11.59 17.75 0.54
C ASP A 66 -12.80 18.65 0.19
N VAL A 67 -13.50 19.13 1.22
CA VAL A 67 -14.67 20.03 1.12
C VAL A 67 -14.22 21.48 1.34
N PRO A 68 -14.51 22.43 0.43
CA PRO A 68 -14.12 23.84 0.57
C PRO A 68 -14.50 24.45 1.93
N GLY A 69 -13.57 25.18 2.58
CA GLY A 69 -13.89 26.01 3.76
C GLY A 69 -13.30 25.59 5.13
N ARG A 70 -12.55 24.48 5.23
CA ARG A 70 -11.80 24.14 6.45
C ARG A 70 -10.34 24.59 6.38
N SER A 71 -9.89 25.28 7.43
CA SER A 71 -8.52 25.81 7.61
C SER A 71 -7.48 24.75 7.98
N HIS A 72 -7.90 23.65 8.60
CA HIS A 72 -7.04 22.49 8.85
C HIS A 72 -7.74 21.20 8.37
N ARG A 73 -7.04 20.42 7.56
CA ARG A 73 -7.53 19.16 7.00
C ARG A 73 -6.48 18.08 7.20
N PRO A 74 -6.81 17.01 7.96
CA PRO A 74 -5.85 15.96 8.19
C PRO A 74 -5.54 15.24 6.87
N ARG A 75 -4.26 15.02 6.61
CA ARG A 75 -3.77 14.35 5.39
C ARG A 75 -3.65 12.85 5.61
N PHE A 76 -3.50 12.10 4.51
CA PHE A 76 -3.39 10.64 4.54
C PHE A 76 -2.45 10.10 5.63
N PRO A 77 -1.20 10.59 5.81
CA PRO A 77 -0.31 10.05 6.85
C PRO A 77 -0.85 10.24 8.27
N GLU A 78 -1.53 11.36 8.53
CA GLU A 78 -2.14 11.66 9.83
C GLU A 78 -3.37 10.78 10.06
N LEU A 79 -4.18 10.58 9.03
CA LEU A 79 -5.36 9.73 9.08
C LEU A 79 -5.01 8.24 9.25
N LEU A 80 -3.93 7.79 8.61
CA LEU A 80 -3.43 6.42 8.75
C LEU A 80 -2.84 6.17 10.14
N ALA A 81 -2.13 7.14 10.69
CA ALA A 81 -1.61 7.08 12.06
C ALA A 81 -2.71 7.06 13.14
N LEU A 82 -3.94 7.44 12.79
CA LEU A 82 -5.11 7.39 13.66
C LEU A 82 -5.96 6.13 13.47
N ASP A 83 -5.65 5.29 12.47
CA ASP A 83 -6.40 4.05 12.24
C ASP A 83 -5.90 2.97 13.22
N GLU A 84 -6.74 2.59 14.18
CA GLU A 84 -6.41 1.64 15.24
C GLU A 84 -6.34 0.19 14.75
N SER A 85 -6.93 -0.14 13.59
CA SER A 85 -7.09 -1.55 13.18
C SER A 85 -5.78 -2.26 12.87
N TRP A 86 -4.71 -1.51 12.62
CA TRP A 86 -3.37 -2.05 12.34
C TRP A 86 -2.40 -1.77 13.51
N GLN A 87 -2.85 -1.05 14.55
CA GLN A 87 -2.06 -0.68 15.72
C GLN A 87 -2.16 -1.67 16.88
N GLU A 88 -2.97 -2.72 16.75
CA GLU A 88 -3.05 -3.77 17.77
C GLU A 88 -1.73 -4.56 17.83
N GLY A 89 -0.96 -4.34 18.89
CA GLY A 89 0.29 -5.06 19.22
C GLY A 89 1.49 -4.15 19.45
N GLU A 90 2.64 -4.75 19.77
CA GLU A 90 3.86 -4.05 20.15
C GLU A 90 4.37 -3.15 19.00
N HIS A 91 4.72 -1.88 19.29
CA HIS A 91 5.26 -0.93 18.32
C HIS A 91 6.67 -1.32 17.88
N SER A 92 6.76 -2.36 17.05
CA SER A 92 8.02 -2.88 16.52
C SER A 92 8.60 -1.97 15.45
N LEU A 93 9.93 -1.97 15.31
CA LEU A 93 10.65 -1.25 14.23
C LEU A 93 10.14 -1.68 12.85
N GLN A 94 9.71 -2.94 12.72
CA GLN A 94 9.13 -3.49 11.50
C GLN A 94 7.82 -2.78 11.12
N ARG A 95 6.91 -2.58 12.08
CA ARG A 95 5.64 -1.86 11.84
C ARG A 95 5.86 -0.39 11.47
N GLN A 96 6.79 0.27 12.14
CA GLN A 96 7.17 1.65 11.78
C GLN A 96 7.78 1.72 10.37
N SER A 97 8.62 0.74 10.00
CA SER A 97 9.21 0.68 8.65
C SER A 97 8.16 0.49 7.57
N ALA A 98 7.19 -0.40 7.81
CA ALA A 98 6.06 -0.62 6.91
C ALA A 98 5.18 0.65 6.77
N LEU A 99 4.90 1.35 7.87
CA LEU A 99 4.16 2.60 7.85
C LEU A 99 4.87 3.67 7.01
N GLN A 100 6.17 3.89 7.25
CA GLN A 100 6.94 4.87 6.50
C GLN A 100 7.07 4.51 5.02
N ALA A 101 7.20 3.22 4.71
CA ALA A 101 7.19 2.73 3.34
C ALA A 101 5.86 3.02 2.65
N LEU A 102 4.73 2.82 3.33
CA LEU A 102 3.40 3.10 2.77
C LEU A 102 3.15 4.60 2.56
N VAL A 103 3.62 5.44 3.48
CA VAL A 103 3.58 6.91 3.32
C VAL A 103 4.43 7.36 2.14
N ALA A 104 5.60 6.75 1.93
CA ALA A 104 6.42 7.04 0.76
C ALA A 104 5.73 6.58 -0.54
N ALA A 105 5.13 5.39 -0.55
CA ALA A 105 4.33 4.90 -1.67
C ALA A 105 3.19 5.87 -2.00
N TYR A 106 2.42 6.33 -1.01
CA TYR A 106 1.35 7.33 -1.20
C TYR A 106 1.83 8.60 -1.89
N ARG A 107 3.00 9.13 -1.50
CA ARG A 107 3.56 10.36 -2.09
C ARG A 107 3.98 10.17 -3.55
N LEU A 108 4.32 8.95 -3.95
CA LEU A 108 4.80 8.62 -5.29
C LEU A 108 3.70 8.05 -6.19
N ALA A 109 2.61 7.57 -5.60
CA ALA A 109 1.54 6.85 -6.29
C ALA A 109 0.63 7.73 -7.15
N GLU A 110 0.76 9.05 -7.06
CA GLU A 110 -0.09 10.02 -7.74
C GLU A 110 -1.59 9.67 -7.61
N GLY A 111 -2.32 9.52 -8.73
CA GLY A 111 -3.74 9.19 -8.76
C GLY A 111 -4.07 7.70 -8.58
N ASP A 112 -3.07 6.82 -8.65
CA ASP A 112 -3.27 5.35 -8.71
C ASP A 112 -3.21 4.68 -7.33
N PHE A 113 -3.06 5.46 -6.26
CA PHE A 113 -2.81 4.92 -4.92
C PHE A 113 -3.89 3.96 -4.43
N GLU A 114 -5.17 4.28 -4.65
CA GLU A 114 -6.27 3.41 -4.26
C GLU A 114 -6.22 2.05 -4.98
N GLN A 115 -5.85 2.05 -6.27
CA GLN A 115 -5.72 0.81 -7.03
C GLN A 115 -4.56 -0.06 -6.51
N TYR A 116 -3.45 0.54 -6.05
CA TYR A 116 -2.38 -0.23 -5.39
C TYR A 116 -2.85 -0.90 -4.11
N LEU A 117 -3.62 -0.19 -3.29
CA LEU A 117 -4.13 -0.75 -2.04
C LEU A 117 -5.07 -1.92 -2.31
N ASP A 118 -5.98 -1.80 -3.29
CA ASP A 118 -6.88 -2.88 -3.66
C ASP A 118 -6.14 -4.10 -4.24
N CYS A 119 -5.08 -3.89 -5.02
CA CYS A 119 -4.23 -4.97 -5.51
C CYS A 119 -3.48 -5.65 -4.34
N ALA A 120 -2.90 -4.87 -3.44
CA ALA A 120 -2.13 -5.37 -2.32
C ALA A 120 -2.98 -6.17 -1.32
N VAL A 121 -4.19 -5.70 -0.99
CA VAL A 121 -5.14 -6.43 -0.13
C VAL A 121 -5.47 -7.79 -0.73
N ARG A 122 -5.83 -7.84 -2.02
CA ARG A 122 -6.13 -9.11 -2.70
C ARG A 122 -4.93 -10.07 -2.69
N ALA A 123 -3.73 -9.52 -2.89
CA ALA A 123 -2.50 -10.30 -2.89
C ALA A 123 -2.25 -10.94 -1.51
N CYS A 124 -2.41 -10.17 -0.43
CA CYS A 124 -2.32 -10.69 0.94
C CYS A 124 -3.37 -11.79 1.21
N GLN A 125 -4.62 -11.59 0.78
CA GLN A 125 -5.69 -12.58 0.92
C GLN A 125 -5.36 -13.89 0.19
N GLU A 126 -4.86 -13.81 -1.05
CA GLU A 126 -4.42 -14.99 -1.81
C GLU A 126 -3.28 -15.76 -1.10
N ILE A 127 -2.36 -15.06 -0.43
CA ILE A 127 -1.29 -15.69 0.36
C ILE A 127 -1.87 -16.41 1.58
N THR A 128 -2.76 -15.75 2.32
CA THR A 128 -3.37 -16.34 3.53
C THR A 128 -4.27 -17.53 3.19
N GLU A 129 -5.01 -17.49 2.08
CA GLU A 129 -5.84 -18.62 1.61
C GLU A 129 -5.02 -19.83 1.12
N ALA A 130 -3.77 -19.61 0.72
CA ALA A 130 -2.87 -20.66 0.22
C ALA A 130 -1.97 -21.29 1.30
N ALA A 131 -1.96 -20.74 2.52
CA ALA A 131 -1.14 -21.18 3.66
C ALA A 131 -1.84 -22.22 4.54
#